data_AF-A0A661HZK6-F1
#
_entry.id   AF-A0A661HZK6-F1
#
_cell.length_a   1.000
_cell.length_b   1.000
_cell.length_c   1.000
_cell.angle_alpha   90.00
_cell.angle_beta   90.00
_cell.angle_gamma   90.00
#
_symmetry.space_group_name_H-M   'P 1'
#
loop_
_entity.id
_entity.type
_entity.pdbx_description
1 polymer ?
#
loop_
_entity_poly.entity_id
_entity_poly.type
_entity_poly.pdbx_seq_one_letter_code
_entity_poly.pdbx_strand_id
1 'polypeptide(L)'
;MEQIHFNNRTFFSKYERIDQELTDDLILDHLHHKVTLAHSLILPGQKITNIVIDYNGDDAQRFYHHLQRKLKALNIENFTPFQSKTAKHLHVYLHYAPMPLQKGIQLGKIISKKLSDKLPGQWRIYPNDNLPEAYNILNLPYDQL
;
A
#
# COMPACT_ATOMS: atom_id res chain seq x y z
N MET A 1 1.47 -21.94 8.11
CA MET A 1 1.95 -21.03 7.05
C MET A 1 1.44 -21.55 5.73
N GLU A 2 0.60 -20.76 5.05
CA GLU A 2 0.05 -21.12 3.75
C GLU A 2 1.08 -20.89 2.64
N GLN A 3 1.17 -21.84 1.70
CA GLN A 3 2.07 -21.78 0.55
C GLN A 3 1.27 -21.39 -0.70
N ILE A 4 1.67 -20.32 -1.37
CA ILE A 4 0.99 -19.80 -2.57
C ILE A 4 1.96 -19.86 -3.75
N HIS A 5 1.56 -20.57 -4.81
CA HIS A 5 2.29 -20.61 -6.07
C HIS A 5 1.76 -19.53 -7.02
N PHE A 6 2.63 -18.65 -7.50
CA PHE A 6 2.26 -17.55 -8.39
C PHE A 6 3.42 -17.15 -9.30
N ASN A 7 3.19 -17.10 -10.61
CA ASN A 7 4.19 -16.72 -11.63
C ASN A 7 5.57 -17.40 -11.43
N ASN A 8 5.58 -18.73 -11.32
CA ASN A 8 6.78 -19.56 -11.09
C ASN A 8 7.57 -19.21 -9.82
N ARG A 9 6.92 -18.52 -8.86
CA ARG A 9 7.47 -18.22 -7.54
C ARG A 9 6.58 -18.84 -6.46
N THR A 10 7.21 -19.14 -5.34
CA THR A 10 6.51 -19.63 -4.14
C THR A 10 6.55 -18.54 -3.08
N PHE A 11 5.38 -18.20 -2.55
CA PHE A 11 5.21 -17.23 -1.48
C PHE A 11 4.72 -17.96 -0.22
N PHE A 12 5.20 -17.50 0.94
CA PHE A 12 4.77 -18.02 2.25
C PHE A 12 4.01 -16.93 2.98
N SER A 13 2.73 -17.15 3.24
CA SER A 13 1.92 -16.14 3.92
C SER A 13 2.27 -16.12 5.40
N LYS A 14 2.59 -14.92 5.88
CA LYS A 14 2.71 -14.61 7.31
C LYS A 14 1.37 -14.14 7.92
N TYR A 15 0.37 -13.93 7.07
CA TYR A 15 -0.97 -13.48 7.46
C TYR A 15 -1.96 -14.61 7.25
N GLU A 16 -2.93 -14.66 8.15
CA GLU A 16 -4.12 -15.48 8.04
C GLU A 16 -5.30 -14.56 7.71
N ARG A 17 -6.08 -14.92 6.69
CA ARG A 17 -7.30 -14.19 6.37
C ARG A 17 -8.38 -14.58 7.37
N ILE A 18 -8.98 -13.58 8.01
CA ILE A 18 -10.12 -13.76 8.90
C ILE A 18 -11.33 -13.14 8.20
N ASP A 19 -12.33 -13.95 7.88
CA ASP A 19 -13.57 -13.51 7.25
C ASP A 19 -14.56 -12.95 8.30
N GLN A 20 -14.13 -11.88 8.97
CA GLN A 20 -14.89 -11.16 9.98
C GLN A 20 -14.76 -9.64 9.77
N GLU A 21 -15.69 -8.89 10.33
CA GLU A 21 -15.61 -7.43 10.33
C GLU A 21 -14.41 -6.94 11.15
N LEU A 22 -13.73 -5.91 10.65
CA LEU A 22 -12.69 -5.22 11.40
C LEU A 22 -13.36 -4.25 12.38
N THR A 23 -13.41 -4.63 13.65
CA THR A 23 -14.01 -3.82 14.73
C THR A 23 -13.03 -2.78 15.30
N ASP A 24 -13.57 -1.76 15.97
CA ASP A 24 -12.77 -0.75 16.66
C ASP A 24 -11.85 -1.35 17.74
N ASP A 25 -12.31 -2.38 18.47
CA ASP A 25 -11.50 -3.08 19.46
C ASP A 25 -10.28 -3.77 18.83
N LEU A 26 -10.44 -4.38 17.66
CA LEU A 26 -9.34 -4.97 16.89
C LEU A 26 -8.36 -3.90 16.40
N ILE A 27 -8.87 -2.74 15.96
CA ILE A 27 -8.04 -1.60 15.58
C ILE A 27 -7.25 -1.08 16.80
N LEU A 28 -7.88 -0.94 17.96
CA LEU A 28 -7.22 -0.53 19.20
C LEU A 28 -6.14 -1.53 19.63
N ASP A 29 -6.42 -2.82 19.55
CA ASP A 29 -5.43 -3.87 19.85
C ASP A 29 -4.25 -3.84 18.87
N HIS A 30 -4.50 -3.49 17.61
CA HIS A 30 -3.44 -3.24 16.63
C HIS A 30 -2.59 -2.03 17.00
N LEU A 31 -3.22 -0.89 17.29
CA LEU A 31 -2.53 0.35 17.66
C LEU A 31 -1.71 0.19 18.96
N HIS A 32 -2.18 -0.63 19.90
CA HIS A 32 -1.44 -1.00 21.11
C HIS A 32 -0.40 -2.11 20.89
N HIS A 33 -0.11 -2.49 19.65
CA HIS A 33 0.84 -3.56 19.28
C HIS A 33 0.55 -4.94 19.88
N LYS A 34 -0.69 -5.22 20.32
CA LYS A 34 -1.09 -6.55 20.80
C LYS A 34 -1.25 -7.53 19.65
N VAL A 35 -1.71 -7.04 18.50
CA VAL A 35 -1.90 -7.81 17.27
C VAL A 35 -1.35 -7.04 16.06
N THR A 36 -1.04 -7.73 14.96
CA THR A 36 -0.70 -7.07 13.68
C THR A 36 -1.82 -7.35 12.68
N LEU A 37 -2.60 -6.32 12.35
CA LEU A 37 -3.67 -6.43 11.37
C LEU A 37 -3.24 -5.79 10.06
N ALA A 38 -3.63 -6.43 8.97
CA ALA A 38 -3.53 -5.88 7.63
C ALA A 38 -4.91 -5.86 6.99
N HIS A 39 -5.18 -4.81 6.20
CA HIS A 39 -6.41 -4.70 5.45
C HIS A 39 -6.16 -4.98 3.96
N SER A 40 -7.17 -5.54 3.29
CA SER A 40 -7.14 -5.68 1.84
C SER A 40 -7.26 -4.32 1.17
N LEU A 41 -6.45 -4.08 0.13
CA LEU A 41 -6.63 -2.94 -0.76
C LEU A 41 -7.64 -3.22 -1.87
N ILE A 42 -8.00 -4.50 -2.04
CA ILE A 42 -8.94 -4.98 -3.04
C ILE A 42 -10.27 -5.24 -2.34
N LEU A 43 -11.27 -4.46 -2.73
CA LEU A 43 -12.64 -4.53 -2.25
C LEU A 43 -13.44 -5.59 -3.01
N PRO A 44 -14.58 -6.07 -2.44
CA PRO A 44 -15.50 -6.95 -3.13
C PRO A 44 -15.87 -6.45 -4.54
N GLY A 45 -15.96 -7.37 -5.49
CA GLY A 45 -16.23 -7.05 -6.90
C GLY A 45 -15.01 -6.50 -7.66
N GLN A 46 -13.79 -6.82 -7.21
CA GLN A 46 -12.53 -6.43 -7.87
C GLN A 46 -12.41 -4.90 -8.04
N LYS A 47 -12.72 -4.18 -6.97
CA LYS A 47 -12.66 -2.71 -6.90
C LYS A 47 -11.60 -2.23 -5.93
N ILE A 48 -11.18 -0.98 -6.10
CA ILE A 48 -10.25 -0.32 -5.17
C ILE A 48 -10.70 1.12 -4.95
N THR A 49 -10.34 1.67 -3.80
CA THR A 49 -10.47 3.12 -3.49
C THR A 49 -9.14 3.78 -3.24
N ASN A 50 -8.07 3.01 -3.04
CA ASN A 50 -6.75 3.52 -2.73
C ASN A 50 -5.68 2.89 -3.62
N ILE A 51 -4.75 3.72 -4.08
CA ILE A 51 -3.44 3.28 -4.58
C ILE A 51 -2.43 3.68 -3.52
N VAL A 52 -1.57 2.76 -3.08
CA VAL A 52 -0.60 3.03 -2.02
C VAL A 52 0.82 2.95 -2.54
N ILE A 53 1.61 3.97 -2.24
CA ILE A 53 3.05 3.99 -2.46
C ILE A 53 3.73 3.56 -1.17
N ASP A 54 4.35 2.39 -1.19
CA ASP A 54 5.11 1.80 -0.09
C ASP A 54 6.61 2.03 -0.31
N TYR A 55 7.15 3.07 0.33
CA TYR A 55 8.56 3.44 0.25
C TYR A 55 9.36 2.74 1.37
N ASN A 56 10.42 2.05 0.95
CA ASN A 56 11.29 1.22 1.78
C ASN A 56 12.77 1.67 1.69
N GLY A 57 13.02 2.95 1.42
CA GLY A 57 14.38 3.50 1.37
C GLY A 57 14.82 4.11 2.71
N ASP A 58 15.92 4.85 2.68
CA ASP A 58 16.59 5.34 3.89
C ASP A 58 16.19 6.76 4.31
N ASP A 59 15.50 7.51 3.45
CA ASP A 59 15.18 8.93 3.65
C ASP A 59 13.73 9.23 3.23
N ALA A 60 12.79 8.87 4.11
CA ALA A 60 11.36 9.08 3.93
C ALA A 60 11.00 10.55 3.71
N GLN A 61 11.64 11.47 4.44
CA GLN A 61 11.31 12.89 4.39
C GLN A 61 11.68 13.47 3.03
N ARG A 62 12.88 13.21 2.54
CA ARG A 62 13.30 13.63 1.20
C ARG A 62 12.39 13.00 0.14
N PHE A 63 12.15 11.70 0.23
CA PHE A 63 11.25 11.01 -0.69
C PHE A 63 9.87 11.67 -0.73
N TYR A 64 9.27 11.94 0.43
CA TYR A 64 7.95 12.56 0.54
C TYR A 64 7.91 13.96 -0.09
N HIS A 65 8.90 14.80 0.16
CA HIS A 65 8.99 16.13 -0.48
C HIS A 65 9.09 16.06 -2.02
N HIS A 66 9.80 15.05 -2.55
CA HIS A 66 9.81 14.83 -4.01
C HIS A 66 8.47 14.29 -4.52
N LEU A 67 7.87 13.35 -3.79
CA LEU A 67 6.60 12.74 -4.13
C LEU A 67 5.47 13.78 -4.20
N GLN A 68 5.34 14.66 -3.20
CA GLN A 68 4.32 15.72 -3.19
C GLN A 68 4.34 16.57 -4.47
N ARG A 69 5.54 16.99 -4.92
CA ARG A 69 5.69 17.77 -6.16
C ARG A 69 5.27 16.99 -7.40
N LYS A 70 5.57 15.69 -7.42
CA LYS A 70 5.23 14.80 -8.53
C LYS A 70 3.73 14.51 -8.59
N LEU A 71 3.09 14.25 -7.45
CA LEU A 71 1.65 14.05 -7.35
C LEU A 71 0.89 15.32 -7.77
N LYS A 72 1.35 16.50 -7.33
CA LYS A 72 0.79 17.78 -7.78
C LYS A 72 0.89 17.97 -9.30
N ALA A 73 2.02 17.63 -9.91
CA ALA A 73 2.18 17.68 -11.36
C ALA A 73 1.29 16.66 -12.11
N LEU A 74 0.71 15.68 -11.40
CA LEU A 74 -0.25 14.71 -11.92
C LEU A 74 -1.69 15.04 -11.58
N ASN A 75 -1.96 16.19 -10.96
CA ASN A 75 -3.26 16.58 -10.43
C ASN A 75 -3.81 15.55 -9.41
N ILE A 76 -2.92 14.92 -8.64
CA ILE A 76 -3.27 14.04 -7.53
C ILE A 76 -3.09 14.85 -6.24
N GLU A 77 -4.20 15.32 -5.69
CA GLU A 77 -4.20 16.22 -4.52
C GLU A 77 -4.68 15.52 -3.24
N ASN A 78 -5.51 14.49 -3.36
CA ASN A 78 -6.05 13.77 -2.22
C ASN A 78 -5.17 12.57 -1.85
N PHE A 79 -4.24 12.79 -0.93
CA PHE A 79 -3.38 11.73 -0.41
C PHE A 79 -3.02 11.95 1.05
N THR A 80 -2.80 10.84 1.76
CA THR A 80 -2.43 10.84 3.19
C THR A 80 -1.14 10.03 3.40
N PRO A 81 -0.07 10.64 3.95
CA PRO A 81 1.11 9.91 4.37
C PRO A 81 0.91 9.25 5.74
N PHE A 82 1.46 8.05 5.90
CA PHE A 82 1.53 7.35 7.17
C PHE A 82 2.93 6.79 7.37
N GLN A 83 3.43 6.90 8.60
CA GLN A 83 4.66 6.25 8.97
C GLN A 83 4.43 4.74 9.03
N SER A 84 5.30 3.97 8.39
CA SER A 84 5.24 2.50 8.50
C SER A 84 5.85 2.05 9.83
N LYS A 85 5.81 0.74 10.11
CA LYS A 85 6.46 0.16 11.31
C LYS A 85 7.95 0.50 11.40
N THR A 86 8.61 0.64 10.25
CA THR A 86 10.01 1.08 10.18
C THR A 86 10.05 2.61 10.04
N ALA A 87 10.79 3.29 10.93
CA ALA A 87 10.79 4.76 10.99
C ALA A 87 11.23 5.47 9.68
N LYS A 88 12.00 4.79 8.84
CA LYS A 88 12.46 5.32 7.54
C LYS A 88 11.53 4.97 6.37
N HIS A 89 10.48 4.19 6.62
CA HIS A 89 9.55 3.72 5.60
C HIS A 89 8.26 4.52 5.67
N LEU A 90 7.62 4.67 4.52
CA LEU A 90 6.46 5.55 4.34
C LEU A 90 5.42 4.84 3.49
N HIS A 91 4.17 4.86 3.94
CA HIS A 91 3.02 4.53 3.10
C HIS A 91 2.31 5.83 2.71
N VAL A 92 2.12 6.09 1.42
CA VAL A 92 1.29 7.22 0.95
C VAL A 92 0.08 6.69 0.24
N TYR A 93 -1.09 6.90 0.85
CA TYR A 93 -2.38 6.48 0.32
C TYR A 93 -2.90 7.57 -0.60
N LEU A 94 -3.07 7.24 -1.88
CA LEU A 94 -3.72 8.09 -2.87
C LEU A 94 -5.20 7.71 -2.93
N HIS A 95 -6.07 8.65 -2.58
CA HIS A 95 -7.50 8.38 -2.41
C HIS A 95 -8.27 8.67 -3.70
N TYR A 96 -9.08 7.72 -4.12
CA TYR A 96 -9.90 7.81 -5.34
C TYR A 96 -11.34 7.34 -5.08
N ALA A 97 -12.25 7.79 -5.95
CA ALA A 97 -13.56 7.14 -6.07
C ALA A 97 -13.38 5.65 -6.46
N PRO A 98 -14.30 4.76 -6.04
CA PRO A 98 -14.22 3.34 -6.36
C PRO A 98 -13.98 3.09 -7.85
N MET A 99 -12.96 2.31 -8.18
CA MET A 99 -12.60 1.97 -9.56
C MET A 99 -12.27 0.49 -9.73
N PRO A 100 -12.34 -0.06 -10.95
CA PRO A 100 -11.91 -1.43 -11.21
C PRO A 100 -10.42 -1.65 -10.88
N LEU A 101 -10.09 -2.78 -10.27
CA LEU A 101 -8.73 -3.15 -9.86
C LEU A 101 -7.72 -2.97 -10.99
N GLN A 102 -8.02 -3.48 -12.18
CA GLN A 102 -7.12 -3.42 -13.33
C GLN A 102 -6.78 -1.98 -13.73
N LYS A 103 -7.75 -1.07 -13.67
CA LYS A 103 -7.53 0.37 -13.91
C LYS A 103 -6.60 0.95 -12.85
N GLY A 104 -6.81 0.57 -11.58
CA GLY A 104 -5.95 0.95 -10.46
C GLY A 104 -4.50 0.50 -10.63
N ILE A 105 -4.28 -0.77 -10.99
CA ILE A 105 -2.95 -1.33 -11.26
C ILE A 105 -2.25 -0.56 -12.39
N GLN A 106 -2.97 -0.27 -13.48
CA GLN A 106 -2.41 0.50 -14.60
C GLN A 106 -2.02 1.92 -14.18
N LEU A 107 -2.88 2.61 -13.42
CA LEU A 107 -2.57 3.93 -12.87
C LEU A 107 -1.34 3.88 -11.94
N GLY A 108 -1.25 2.85 -11.10
CA GLY A 108 -0.08 2.60 -10.25
C GLY A 108 1.20 2.47 -11.07
N LYS A 109 1.21 1.69 -12.15
CA LYS A 109 2.37 1.56 -13.05
C LYS A 109 2.79 2.90 -13.66
N ILE A 110 1.82 3.73 -14.07
CA ILE A 110 2.08 5.08 -14.62
C ILE A 110 2.70 5.99 -13.57
N ILE A 111 2.15 5.99 -12.35
CA ILE A 111 2.68 6.79 -11.23
C ILE A 111 4.11 6.38 -10.92
N SER A 112 4.37 5.07 -10.77
CA SER A 112 5.72 4.55 -10.48
C SER A 112 6.73 4.99 -11.54
N LYS A 113 6.37 4.87 -12.82
CA LYS A 113 7.24 5.29 -13.93
C LYS A 113 7.61 6.78 -13.84
N LYS A 114 6.63 7.66 -13.60
CA LYS A 114 6.87 9.11 -13.48
C LYS A 114 7.67 9.51 -12.24
N LEU A 115 7.64 8.69 -11.19
CA LEU A 115 8.49 8.85 -10.01
C LEU A 115 9.93 8.41 -10.29
N SER A 116 10.12 7.35 -11.08
CA SER A 116 11.43 6.77 -11.39
C SER A 116 12.34 7.68 -12.22
N ASP A 117 11.80 8.69 -12.91
CA ASP A 117 12.57 9.62 -13.74
C ASP A 117 13.69 10.38 -12.98
N LYS A 118 13.61 10.48 -11.64
CA LYS A 118 14.57 11.23 -10.80
C LYS A 118 14.88 10.61 -9.43
N LEU A 119 14.32 9.45 -9.11
CA LEU A 119 14.49 8.81 -7.80
C LEU A 119 14.91 7.34 -7.99
N PRO A 120 15.87 6.83 -7.21
CA PRO A 120 16.18 5.40 -7.21
C PRO A 120 14.94 4.63 -6.75
N GLY A 121 14.58 3.56 -7.49
CA GLY A 121 13.37 2.77 -7.26
C GLY A 121 13.40 2.02 -5.92
N GLN A 122 13.04 2.71 -4.84
CA GLN A 122 12.98 2.20 -3.47
C GLN A 122 11.54 2.13 -2.95
N TRP A 123 10.57 2.05 -3.86
CA TRP A 123 9.16 1.92 -3.52
C TRP A 123 8.50 0.79 -4.28
N ARG A 124 7.41 0.29 -3.70
CA ARG A 124 6.43 -0.57 -4.36
C ARG A 124 5.11 0.18 -4.43
N ILE A 125 4.31 -0.12 -5.45
CA ILE A 125 2.94 0.40 -5.53
C ILE A 125 1.97 -0.75 -5.35
N TYR A 126 0.92 -0.49 -4.57
CA TYR A 126 -0.19 -1.40 -4.36
C TYR A 126 -1.53 -0.77 -4.79
N PRO A 127 -2.48 -1.59 -5.25
CA PRO A 127 -2.28 -2.99 -5.60
C PRO A 127 -1.43 -3.15 -6.87
N ASN A 128 -0.82 -4.33 -7.03
CA ASN A 128 -0.09 -4.71 -8.22
C ASN A 128 -0.36 -6.17 -8.59
N ASP A 129 -0.07 -6.50 -9.86
CA ASP A 129 -0.22 -7.82 -10.47
C ASP A 129 1.07 -8.66 -10.42
N ASN A 130 2.12 -8.17 -9.74
CA ASN A 130 3.37 -8.91 -9.55
C ASN A 130 3.33 -9.82 -8.32
N LEU A 131 2.25 -9.75 -7.54
CA LEU A 131 2.01 -10.52 -6.33
C LEU A 131 0.64 -11.21 -6.41
N PRO A 132 0.44 -12.32 -5.69
CA PRO A 132 -0.89 -12.90 -5.53
C PRO A 132 -1.88 -11.87 -4.96
N GLU A 133 -3.17 -12.02 -5.25
CA GLU A 133 -4.22 -11.12 -4.76
C GLU A 133 -4.17 -10.95 -3.23
N ALA A 134 -3.99 -12.06 -2.51
CA ALA A 134 -3.89 -12.09 -1.05
C ALA A 134 -2.69 -11.30 -0.47
N TYR A 135 -1.72 -10.91 -1.30
CA TYR A 135 -0.57 -10.08 -0.91
C TYR A 135 -0.78 -8.59 -1.19
N ASN A 136 -1.90 -8.20 -1.80
CA ASN A 136 -2.30 -6.80 -1.96
C ASN A 136 -3.00 -6.29 -0.68
N ILE A 137 -2.30 -6.48 0.44
CA ILE A 137 -2.70 -6.09 1.78
C ILE A 137 -1.66 -5.12 2.35
N LEU A 138 -2.09 -4.25 3.26
CA LEU A 138 -1.18 -3.40 4.02
C LEU A 138 -1.52 -3.47 5.49
N ASN A 139 -0.49 -3.45 6.33
CA ASN A 139 -0.70 -3.22 7.75
C ASN A 139 -1.48 -1.94 7.95
N LEU A 140 -2.43 -1.98 8.89
CA LEU A 140 -3.08 -0.75 9.34
C LEU A 140 -1.97 0.23 9.78
N PRO A 141 -2.10 1.52 9.42
CA PRO A 141 -1.11 2.50 9.81
C PRO A 141 -1.17 2.77 11.31
N TYR A 142 -0.01 3.01 11.94
CA TYR A 142 0.08 3.35 13.36
C TYR A 142 -0.10 4.85 13.59
N ASP A 143 0.60 5.68 12.79
CA ASP A 143 0.61 7.14 12.94
C ASP A 143 0.51 7.84 11.58
N GLN A 144 -0.19 8.97 11.56
CA GLN A 144 -0.15 9.94 10.45
C GLN A 144 1.10 10.83 10.58
N LEU A 145 1.71 11.17 9.45
CA LEU A 145 2.85 12.10 9.37
C LEU A 145 2.40 13.56 9.19
#